data_AF-A0A814PRX1-F1
#
_entry.id   AF-A0A814PRX1-F1
#
_cell.length_a   1.000
_cell.length_b   1.000
_cell.length_c   1.000
_cell.angle_alpha   90.00
_cell.angle_beta   90.00
_cell.angle_gamma   90.00
#
_symmetry.space_group_name_H-M   'P 1'
#
loop_
_entity.id
_entity.type
_entity.pdbx_description
1 polymer ?
#
loop_
_entity_poly.entity_id
_entity_poly.type
_entity_poly.pdbx_seq_one_letter_code
_entity_poly.pdbx_strand_id
1 'polypeptide(L)'
;MARVTDNEFTYFIKISDENGERYYLKSTIDEQNNTILIHLTNFKNSWVGVLNQEQVRILAKKFPSESNDSFYSHTQRAFSKGNTATIDGRSYVFNCKKLDKNRLEFVWKEKVEALNSLKIVGSIELQERPNEEVLTKIINYTIGEMETLKAGNEQKTSEIQRINSQLNKALEVNNIKRSLFYNN
;
A
#
# COMPACT_ATOMS: atom_id res chain seq x y z
N MET A 1 4.68 21.97 -7.02
CA MET A 1 4.45 20.53 -7.20
C MET A 1 5.54 19.82 -6.41
N ALA A 2 5.26 19.45 -5.15
CA ALA A 2 6.27 18.80 -4.30
C ALA A 2 6.42 17.35 -4.76
N ARG A 3 7.61 17.01 -5.27
CA ARG A 3 8.01 15.61 -5.43
C ARG A 3 7.96 15.00 -4.04
N VAL A 4 7.05 14.06 -3.84
CA VAL A 4 7.21 13.03 -2.82
C VAL A 4 8.60 12.46 -3.08
N THR A 5 9.50 12.64 -2.12
CA THR A 5 10.88 12.15 -2.19
C THR A 5 10.85 10.66 -2.49
N ASP A 6 11.80 10.17 -3.31
CA ASP A 6 11.88 8.77 -3.78
C ASP A 6 11.95 7.69 -2.67
N ASN A 7 11.88 8.10 -1.38
CA ASN A 7 11.99 7.27 -0.17
C ASN A 7 10.69 7.24 0.66
N GLU A 8 9.58 7.80 0.16
CA GLU A 8 8.27 7.74 0.83
C GLU A 8 7.31 6.82 0.08
N PHE A 9 6.83 5.77 0.76
CA PHE A 9 5.84 4.85 0.20
C PHE A 9 4.50 5.00 0.91
N THR A 10 3.42 5.23 0.16
CA THR A 10 2.07 5.39 0.73
C THR A 10 1.14 4.28 0.26
N TYR A 11 0.35 3.73 1.18
CA TYR A 11 -0.60 2.66 0.92
C TYR A 11 -1.97 3.01 1.49
N PHE A 12 -3.01 2.71 0.71
CA PHE A 12 -4.39 2.97 1.09
C PHE A 12 -5.22 1.68 1.07
N ILE A 13 -5.76 1.29 2.22
CA ILE A 13 -6.36 -0.03 2.43
C ILE A 13 -7.67 0.14 3.19
N LYS A 14 -8.69 -0.61 2.77
CA LYS A 14 -9.94 -0.74 3.53
C LYS A 14 -9.80 -1.86 4.56
N ILE A 15 -10.17 -1.57 5.80
CA ILE A 15 -10.21 -2.55 6.90
C ILE A 15 -11.58 -2.50 7.59
N SER A 16 -11.89 -3.52 8.37
CA SER A 16 -13.10 -3.55 9.21
C SER A 16 -12.72 -3.93 10.63
N ASP A 17 -13.42 -3.38 11.61
CA ASP A 17 -13.31 -3.84 12.99
C ASP A 17 -14.13 -5.12 13.25
N GLU A 18 -14.06 -5.63 14.48
CA GLU A 18 -14.81 -6.81 14.94
C GLU A 18 -16.33 -6.66 14.88
N ASN A 19 -16.85 -5.43 14.84
CA ASN A 19 -18.27 -5.13 14.71
C ASN A 19 -18.68 -4.88 13.24
N GLY A 20 -17.74 -4.98 12.30
CA GLY A 20 -17.98 -4.71 10.88
C GLY A 20 -18.00 -3.23 10.51
N GLU A 21 -17.63 -2.32 11.43
CA GLU A 21 -17.46 -0.91 11.10
C GLU A 21 -16.26 -0.77 10.17
N ARG A 22 -16.42 0.04 9.12
CA ARG A 22 -15.44 0.17 8.04
C ARG A 22 -14.51 1.34 8.32
N TYR A 23 -13.22 1.10 8.13
CA TYR A 23 -12.18 2.11 8.24
C TYR A 23 -11.29 2.08 7.00
N TYR A 24 -10.64 3.21 6.76
CA TYR A 24 -9.70 3.42 5.68
C TYR A 24 -8.36 3.77 6.28
N LEU A 25 -7.40 2.88 6.07
CA LEU A 25 -6.03 2.99 6.51
C LEU A 25 -5.21 3.65 5.40
N LYS A 26 -4.56 4.78 5.71
CA LYS A 26 -3.45 5.31 4.94
C LYS A 26 -2.18 5.11 5.77
N SER A 27 -1.24 4.30 5.30
CA SER A 27 0.10 4.21 5.87
C SER A 27 1.10 4.91 4.98
N THR A 28 2.04 5.65 5.58
CA THR A 28 3.17 6.26 4.88
C THR A 28 4.46 5.82 5.56
N ILE A 29 5.34 5.17 4.81
CA ILE A 29 6.66 4.72 5.27
C ILE A 29 7.67 5.77 4.79
N ASP A 30 8.36 6.39 5.74
CA ASP A 30 9.51 7.26 5.50
C ASP A 30 10.78 6.48 5.87
N GLU A 31 11.48 5.99 4.85
CA GLU A 31 12.68 5.18 5.02
C GLU A 31 13.86 5.99 5.54
N GLN A 32 13.91 7.29 5.25
CA GLN A 32 15.01 8.15 5.69
C GLN A 32 14.98 8.34 7.21
N ASN A 33 13.79 8.56 7.76
CA ASN A 33 13.61 8.77 9.19
C ASN A 33 13.26 7.48 9.95
N ASN A 34 13.15 6.34 9.26
CA ASN A 34 12.67 5.08 9.82
C ASN A 34 11.36 5.26 10.60
N THR A 35 10.39 5.93 9.98
CA THR A 35 9.07 6.14 10.58
C THR A 35 7.96 5.58 9.71
N ILE A 36 6.92 5.06 10.37
CA ILE A 36 5.67 4.67 9.71
C ILE A 36 4.57 5.52 10.32
N LEU A 37 3.98 6.37 9.49
CA LEU A 37 2.81 7.17 9.84
C LEU A 37 1.55 6.38 9.49
N ILE A 38 0.66 6.22 10.47
CA ILE A 38 -0.58 5.46 10.35
C ILE A 38 -1.75 6.42 10.54
N HIS A 39 -2.54 6.59 9.47
CA HIS A 39 -3.78 7.35 9.50
C HIS A 39 -4.95 6.40 9.30
N LEU A 40 -5.93 6.45 10.20
CA LEU A 40 -7.16 5.67 10.10
C LEU A 40 -8.34 6.60 10.11
N THR A 41 -9.31 6.41 9.21
CA THR A 41 -10.53 7.22 9.18
C THR A 41 -11.75 6.35 8.88
N ASN A 42 -12.90 6.67 9.48
CA ASN A 42 -14.21 6.15 9.08
C ASN A 42 -15.05 7.23 8.37
N PHE A 43 -14.39 8.28 7.86
CA PHE A 43 -14.96 9.51 7.30
C PHE A 43 -15.69 10.44 8.28
N LYS A 44 -16.07 9.97 9.47
CA LYS A 44 -16.64 10.82 10.53
C LYS A 44 -15.54 11.34 11.46
N ASN A 45 -14.64 10.43 11.83
CA ASN A 45 -13.56 10.66 12.75
C ASN A 45 -12.26 10.14 12.12
N SER A 46 -11.13 10.66 12.60
CA SER A 46 -9.81 10.25 12.14
C SER A 46 -8.88 10.03 13.33
N TRP A 47 -8.01 9.03 13.21
CA TRP A 47 -7.02 8.69 14.22
C TRP A 47 -5.65 8.57 13.59
N VAL A 48 -4.64 9.03 14.31
CA VAL A 48 -3.26 9.06 13.84
C VAL A 48 -2.34 8.43 14.88
N GLY A 49 -1.40 7.63 14.39
CA GLY A 49 -0.29 7.09 15.16
C GLY A 49 0.99 7.16 14.35
N VAL A 50 2.12 7.21 15.06
CA VAL A 50 3.46 7.14 14.47
C VAL A 50 4.14 5.94 15.09
N LEU A 51 4.80 5.14 14.26
CA LEU A 51 5.76 4.11 14.67
C LEU A 51 7.16 4.59 14.28
N ASN A 52 7.93 5.05 15.27
CA ASN A 52 9.35 5.32 15.11
C ASN A 52 10.19 4.11 15.58
N GLN A 53 11.50 4.17 15.36
CA GLN A 53 12.41 3.08 15.71
C GLN A 53 12.33 2.67 17.19
N GLU A 54 12.11 3.61 18.11
CA GLU A 54 12.01 3.31 19.54
C GLU A 54 10.71 2.58 19.89
N GLN A 55 9.58 3.02 19.33
CA GLN A 55 8.30 2.32 19.51
C GLN A 55 8.36 0.90 18.94
N VAL A 56 9.02 0.72 17.80
CA VAL A 56 9.23 -0.62 17.23
C VAL A 56 10.11 -1.48 18.14
N ARG A 57 11.17 -0.94 18.74
CA ARG A 57 11.98 -1.67 19.73
C ARG A 57 11.18 -2.07 20.97
N ILE A 58 10.29 -1.19 21.46
CA ILE A 58 9.41 -1.49 22.59
C ILE A 58 8.44 -2.62 22.22
N LEU A 59 7.89 -2.59 21.00
CA LEU A 59 7.00 -3.63 20.50
C LEU A 59 7.75 -4.96 20.30
N ALA A 60 8.97 -4.95 19.77
CA ALA A 60 9.77 -6.15 19.57
C ALA A 60 9.99 -6.92 20.90
N LYS A 61 10.17 -6.21 22.02
CA LYS A 61 10.26 -6.85 23.36
C LYS A 61 8.99 -7.60 23.77
N LYS A 62 7.81 -7.18 23.28
CA LYS A 62 6.51 -7.83 23.55
C LYS A 62 6.28 -9.06 22.67
N PHE A 63 7.02 -9.19 21.57
CA PHE A 63 6.90 -10.30 20.61
C PHE A 63 8.27 -10.97 20.39
N PRO A 64 8.81 -11.71 21.39
CA PRO A 64 10.22 -12.09 21.47
C PRO A 64 10.70 -13.16 20.46
N SER A 65 10.08 -13.31 19.30
CA SER A 65 10.45 -14.34 18.32
C SER A 65 11.53 -13.91 17.32
N GLU A 66 11.97 -12.64 17.29
CA GLU A 66 12.87 -12.11 16.26
C GLU A 66 13.81 -11.02 16.79
N SER A 67 14.94 -10.77 16.11
CA SER A 67 15.82 -9.63 16.43
C SER A 67 15.12 -8.29 16.15
N ASN A 68 15.52 -7.22 16.85
CA ASN A 68 14.88 -5.90 16.71
C ASN A 68 14.87 -5.38 15.26
N ASP A 69 15.97 -5.57 14.53
CA ASP A 69 16.07 -5.13 13.13
C ASP A 69 15.19 -5.97 12.20
N SER A 70 15.11 -7.29 12.44
CA SER A 70 14.18 -8.18 11.74
C SER A 70 12.73 -7.77 11.96
N PHE A 71 12.38 -7.38 13.19
CA PHE A 71 11.04 -6.95 13.55
C PHE A 71 10.64 -5.62 12.89
N TYR A 72 11.57 -4.66 12.78
CA TYR A 72 11.33 -3.41 12.05
C TYR A 72 11.09 -3.66 10.56
N SER A 73 11.96 -4.45 9.92
CA SER A 73 11.78 -4.83 8.52
C SER A 73 10.49 -5.64 8.27
N HIS A 74 10.06 -6.48 9.20
CA HIS A 74 8.74 -7.15 9.10
C HIS A 74 7.58 -6.19 9.28
N THR A 75 7.71 -5.21 10.18
CA THR A 75 6.69 -4.18 10.38
C THR A 75 6.55 -3.33 9.12
N GLN A 76 7.65 -2.80 8.57
CA GLN A 76 7.64 -2.10 7.28
C GLN A 76 7.01 -2.96 6.18
N ARG A 77 7.39 -4.25 6.10
CA ARG A 77 6.81 -5.18 5.12
C ARG A 77 5.29 -5.27 5.24
N ALA A 78 4.74 -5.41 6.44
CA ALA A 78 3.30 -5.44 6.66
C ALA A 78 2.62 -4.19 6.05
N PHE A 79 3.18 -3.00 6.26
CA PHE A 79 2.64 -1.74 5.75
C PHE A 79 2.97 -1.45 4.28
N SER A 80 3.79 -2.26 3.61
CA SER A 80 4.37 -1.99 2.29
C SER A 80 3.63 -2.61 1.08
N LYS A 81 2.64 -3.50 1.24
CA LYS A 81 1.85 -4.00 0.09
C LYS A 81 0.37 -4.30 0.34
N GLY A 82 -0.17 -3.89 1.48
CA GLY A 82 -1.58 -4.08 1.82
C GLY A 82 -2.06 -5.54 1.95
N ASN A 83 -3.34 -5.71 2.29
CA ASN A 83 -3.97 -6.95 2.77
C ASN A 83 -3.93 -8.17 1.80
N THR A 84 -3.38 -8.05 0.60
CA THR A 84 -3.50 -9.08 -0.46
C THR A 84 -2.18 -9.53 -1.08
N ALA A 85 -1.05 -8.92 -0.73
CA ALA A 85 0.23 -9.33 -1.26
C ALA A 85 0.94 -10.25 -0.26
N THR A 86 1.22 -11.48 -0.70
CA THR A 86 2.15 -12.35 -0.01
C THR A 86 3.57 -11.79 -0.17
N ILE A 87 4.22 -11.41 0.91
CA ILE A 87 5.62 -10.97 0.94
C ILE A 87 6.43 -12.09 1.56
N ASP A 88 7.35 -12.69 0.80
CA ASP A 88 8.19 -13.79 1.27
C ASP A 88 7.39 -14.98 1.86
N GLY A 89 6.18 -15.24 1.32
CA GLY A 89 5.28 -16.27 1.83
C GLY A 89 4.36 -15.85 2.97
N ARG A 90 4.45 -14.60 3.45
CA ARG A 90 3.67 -14.07 4.58
C ARG A 90 2.57 -13.12 4.12
N SER A 91 1.40 -13.24 4.73
CA SER A 91 0.24 -12.36 4.48
C SER A 91 -0.19 -11.68 5.77
N TYR A 92 -0.57 -10.41 5.69
CA TYR A 92 -0.96 -9.61 6.86
C TYR A 92 -2.42 -9.22 6.81
N VAL A 93 -3.04 -9.17 7.99
CA VAL A 93 -4.41 -8.70 8.19
C VAL A 93 -4.40 -7.58 9.22
N PHE A 94 -5.04 -6.48 8.87
CA PHE A 94 -5.22 -5.32 9.74
C PHE A 94 -6.59 -5.32 10.42
N ASN A 95 -6.60 -4.94 11.69
CA ASN A 95 -7.81 -4.75 12.49
C ASN A 95 -7.65 -3.52 13.39
N CYS A 96 -8.76 -3.00 13.90
CA CYS A 96 -8.74 -1.98 14.93
C CYS A 96 -9.81 -2.26 15.99
N LYS A 97 -9.57 -1.77 17.21
CA LYS A 97 -10.47 -1.87 18.35
C LYS A 97 -10.62 -0.51 19.02
N LYS A 98 -11.84 -0.09 19.31
CA LYS A 98 -12.09 1.11 20.11
C LYS A 98 -11.63 0.88 21.55
N LEU A 99 -10.74 1.74 22.05
CA LEU A 99 -10.32 1.75 23.45
C LEU A 99 -11.23 2.66 24.26
N ASP A 100 -11.44 3.88 23.76
CA ASP A 100 -12.40 4.85 24.29
C ASP A 100 -12.85 5.81 23.17
N LYS A 101 -13.49 6.93 23.53
CA LYS A 101 -14.02 7.91 22.57
C LYS A 101 -12.96 8.45 21.62
N ASN A 102 -11.73 8.66 22.11
CA ASN A 102 -10.70 9.40 21.37
C ASN A 102 -9.54 8.50 20.95
N ARG A 103 -9.58 7.21 21.29
CA ARG A 103 -8.45 6.29 21.11
C ARG A 103 -8.85 4.97 20.47
N LEU A 104 -8.05 4.54 19.50
CA LEU A 104 -8.15 3.23 18.86
C LEU A 104 -6.88 2.44 19.09
N GLU A 105 -7.00 1.14 19.32
CA GLU A 105 -5.88 0.21 19.14
C GLU A 105 -5.91 -0.30 17.71
N PHE A 106 -4.85 -0.04 16.95
CA PHE A 106 -4.61 -0.63 15.64
C PHE A 106 -3.73 -1.86 15.79
N VAL A 107 -4.13 -2.97 15.19
CA VAL A 107 -3.49 -4.28 15.33
C VAL A 107 -3.21 -4.85 13.95
N TRP A 108 -1.99 -5.33 13.72
CA TRP A 108 -1.65 -6.11 12.55
C TRP A 108 -1.30 -7.55 12.94
N LYS A 109 -1.84 -8.49 12.18
CA LYS A 109 -1.71 -9.92 12.39
C LYS A 109 -1.07 -10.56 11.17
N GLU A 110 -0.21 -11.53 11.40
CA GLU A 110 0.35 -12.39 10.36
C GLU A 110 -0.53 -13.63 10.23
N LYS A 111 -0.89 -13.99 9.00
CA LYS A 111 -1.57 -15.25 8.70
C LYS A 111 -0.54 -16.37 8.64
N VAL A 112 -0.69 -17.33 9.54
CA VAL A 112 0.16 -18.52 9.61
C VAL A 112 -0.57 -19.66 8.88
N GLU A 113 -0.26 -19.83 7.59
CA GLU A 113 -0.95 -20.78 6.70
C GLU A 113 -0.94 -22.22 7.25
N ALA A 114 0.20 -22.67 7.78
CA ALA A 114 0.34 -24.02 8.33
C ALA A 114 -0.63 -24.35 9.47
N LEU A 115 -1.11 -23.33 10.19
CA LEU A 115 -2.01 -23.47 11.33
C LEU A 115 -3.41 -22.92 11.05
N ASN A 116 -3.66 -22.40 9.84
CA ASN A 116 -4.86 -21.64 9.49
C ASN A 116 -5.25 -20.62 10.58
N SER A 117 -4.26 -19.88 11.09
CA SER A 117 -4.41 -19.03 12.27
C SER A 117 -3.86 -17.63 12.04
N LEU A 118 -4.29 -16.67 12.87
CA LEU A 118 -3.78 -15.30 12.87
C LEU A 118 -2.95 -15.06 14.13
N LYS A 119 -1.66 -14.79 13.95
CA LYS A 119 -0.74 -14.41 15.03
C LYS A 119 -0.68 -12.88 15.10
N ILE A 120 -0.92 -12.31 16.28
CA ILE A 120 -0.66 -10.88 16.50
C ILE A 120 0.84 -10.65 16.44
N VAL A 121 1.25 -9.73 15.57
CA VAL A 121 2.67 -9.37 15.39
C VAL A 121 2.96 -7.93 15.80
N GLY A 122 1.93 -7.09 15.93
CA GLY A 122 2.09 -5.81 16.60
C GLY A 122 0.76 -5.07 16.78
N SER A 123 0.80 -4.08 17.69
CA SER A 123 -0.28 -3.14 17.88
C SER A 123 0.25 -1.76 18.26
N ILE A 124 -0.56 -0.74 18.02
CA ILE A 124 -0.27 0.64 18.41
C ILE A 124 -1.57 1.38 18.75
N GLU A 125 -1.50 2.27 19.73
CA GLU A 125 -2.57 3.20 20.04
C GLU A 125 -2.56 4.39 19.07
N LEU A 126 -3.70 4.64 18.43
CA LEU A 126 -3.95 5.80 17.58
C LEU A 126 -4.79 6.82 18.34
N GLN A 127 -4.43 8.09 18.22
CA GLN A 127 -5.11 9.21 18.87
C GLN A 127 -6.00 9.93 17.88
N GLU A 128 -7.20 10.32 18.31
CA GLU A 128 -8.12 11.09 17.48
C GLU A 128 -7.50 12.45 17.09
N ARG A 129 -7.72 12.82 15.83
CA ARG A 129 -7.25 14.08 15.24
C ARG A 129 -8.38 14.72 14.44
N PRO A 130 -8.32 16.06 14.24
CA PRO A 130 -9.28 16.75 13.37
C PRO A 130 -9.42 16.05 12.01
N ASN A 131 -10.64 15.68 11.69
CA ASN A 131 -10.94 14.82 10.55
C ASN A 131 -10.66 15.51 9.20
N GLU A 132 -10.90 16.82 9.11
CA GLU A 132 -10.74 17.58 7.87
C GLU A 132 -9.33 17.48 7.28
N GLU A 133 -8.30 17.67 8.10
CA GLU A 133 -6.91 17.62 7.64
C GLU A 133 -6.53 16.23 7.11
N VAL A 134 -6.97 15.17 7.80
CA VAL A 134 -6.69 13.79 7.42
C VAL A 134 -7.42 13.41 6.13
N LEU A 135 -8.69 13.81 6.01
CA LEU A 135 -9.49 13.54 4.81
C LEU A 135 -8.96 14.29 3.59
N THR A 136 -8.61 15.57 3.72
CA THR A 136 -8.00 16.33 2.63
C THR A 136 -6.71 15.68 2.15
N LYS A 137 -5.84 15.20 3.06
CA LYS A 137 -4.61 14.48 2.69
C LYS A 137 -4.91 13.17 1.95
N ILE A 138 -5.89 12.39 2.41
CA ILE A 138 -6.29 11.13 1.75
C ILE A 138 -6.87 11.39 0.36
N ILE A 139 -7.78 12.36 0.24
CA ILE A 139 -8.44 12.72 -1.03
C ILE A 139 -7.41 13.22 -2.04
N ASN A 140 -6.55 14.15 -1.64
CA ASN A 140 -5.51 14.72 -2.51
C ASN A 140 -4.54 13.64 -3.00
N TYR A 141 -4.12 12.73 -2.12
CA TYR A 141 -3.30 11.59 -2.51
C TYR A 141 -3.99 10.72 -3.56
N THR A 142 -5.26 10.36 -3.32
CA THR A 142 -6.02 9.49 -4.23
C THR A 142 -6.22 10.15 -5.59
N ILE A 143 -6.49 11.46 -5.65
CA ILE A 143 -6.59 12.23 -6.89
C ILE A 143 -5.26 12.21 -7.65
N GLY A 144 -4.14 12.50 -6.98
CA GLY A 144 -2.81 12.50 -7.60
C GLY A 144 -2.41 11.14 -8.17
N GLU A 145 -2.71 10.05 -7.46
CA GLU A 145 -2.49 8.68 -7.95
C GLU A 145 -3.34 8.38 -9.19
N MET A 146 -4.62 8.79 -9.19
CA MET A 146 -5.50 8.61 -10.36
C MET A 146 -4.99 9.37 -11.59
N GLU A 147 -4.52 10.61 -11.43
CA GLU A 147 -3.94 11.39 -12.52
C GLU A 147 -2.67 10.75 -13.08
N THR A 148 -1.80 10.25 -12.19
CA THR A 148 -0.56 9.55 -12.57
C THR A 148 -0.87 8.26 -13.35
N LEU A 149 -1.83 7.46 -12.85
CA LEU A 149 -2.29 6.25 -13.53
C LEU A 149 -2.90 6.56 -14.90
N LYS A 150 -3.71 7.62 -14.99
CA LYS A 150 -4.32 8.06 -16.25
C LYS A 150 -3.25 8.41 -17.29
N ALA A 151 -2.28 9.26 -16.91
CA ALA A 151 -1.19 9.66 -17.80
C ALA A 151 -0.35 8.45 -18.26
N GLY A 152 -0.03 7.52 -17.35
CA GLY A 152 0.68 6.29 -17.69
C GLY A 152 -0.11 5.38 -18.64
N ASN A 153 -1.44 5.34 -18.50
CA ASN A 153 -2.30 4.54 -19.37
C ASN A 153 -2.42 5.15 -20.77
N GLU A 154 -2.52 6.48 -20.87
CA GLU A 154 -2.50 7.22 -22.14
C GLU A 154 -1.19 7.02 -22.90
N GLN A 155 -0.05 7.07 -22.18
CA GLN A 155 1.27 6.80 -22.75
C GLN A 155 1.37 5.38 -23.30
N LYS A 156 0.99 4.36 -22.50
CA LYS A 156 1.01 2.96 -22.93
C LYS A 156 0.07 2.70 -24.12
N THR A 157 -1.10 3.32 -24.12
CA THR A 157 -2.06 3.21 -25.23
C THR A 157 -1.46 3.76 -26.52
N SER A 158 -0.82 4.93 -26.44
CA SER A 158 -0.13 5.55 -27.58
C SER A 158 1.01 4.68 -28.11
N GLU A 159 1.76 4.05 -27.21
CA GLU A 159 2.84 3.14 -27.58
C GLU A 159 2.33 1.86 -28.27
N ILE A 160 1.24 1.26 -27.76
CA ILE A 160 0.58 0.12 -28.40
C ILE A 160 0.10 0.48 -29.81
N GLN A 161 -0.54 1.65 -29.98
CA GLN A 161 -0.98 2.11 -31.29
C GLN A 161 0.20 2.30 -32.26
N ARG A 162 1.32 2.86 -31.77
CA ARG A 162 2.55 3.01 -32.56
C ARG A 162 3.10 1.65 -32.99
N ILE A 163 3.20 0.69 -32.08
CA ILE A 163 3.70 -0.66 -32.35
C ILE A 163 2.79 -1.37 -33.37
N ASN A 164 1.46 -1.30 -33.18
CA ASN A 164 0.49 -1.89 -34.11
C ASN A 164 0.59 -1.29 -35.52
N SER A 165 0.77 0.03 -35.62
CA SER A 165 0.98 0.69 -36.92
C SER A 165 2.27 0.21 -37.61
N GLN A 166 3.36 0.06 -36.86
CA GLN A 166 4.62 -0.46 -37.38
C GLN A 166 4.49 -1.93 -37.83
N LEU A 167 3.78 -2.76 -37.08
CA LEU A 167 3.52 -4.15 -37.41
C LEU A 167 2.70 -4.27 -38.71
N ASN A 168 1.63 -3.48 -38.84
CA ASN A 168 0.80 -3.48 -40.05
C ASN A 168 1.60 -3.10 -41.29
N LYS A 169 2.43 -2.04 -41.21
CA LYS A 169 3.33 -1.66 -42.30
C LYS A 169 4.32 -2.77 -42.66
N ALA A 170 4.88 -3.45 -41.67
CA ALA A 170 5.80 -4.57 -41.91
C ALA A 170 5.11 -5.76 -42.59
N LEU A 171 3.86 -6.06 -42.22
CA LEU A 171 3.05 -7.11 -42.84
C LEU A 171 2.69 -6.76 -44.29
N GLU A 172 2.31 -5.50 -44.57
CA GLU A 172 2.07 -5.02 -45.93
C GLU A 172 3.31 -5.20 -46.82
N VAL A 173 4.49 -4.77 -46.34
CA VAL A 173 5.75 -4.94 -47.07
C VAL A 173 6.07 -6.42 -47.32
N ASN A 174 5.81 -7.31 -46.35
CA ASN A 174 6.04 -8.75 -46.50
C ASN A 174 5.09 -9.35 -47.56
N ASN A 175 3.82 -8.98 -47.52
CA ASN A 175 2.82 -9.44 -48.49
C ASN A 175 3.16 -8.98 -49.91
N ILE A 176 3.61 -7.73 -50.09
CA ILE A 176 4.09 -7.22 -51.38
C ILE A 176 5.31 -8.00 -51.87
N LYS A 177 6.29 -8.29 -50.99
CA LYS A 177 7.44 -9.11 -51.39
C LYS A 177 7.00 -10.50 -51.84
N ARG A 178 6.13 -11.17 -51.07
CA ARG A 178 5.63 -12.51 -51.45
C ARG A 178 4.93 -12.50 -52.81
N SER A 179 4.06 -11.52 -53.09
CA SER A 179 3.36 -11.47 -54.38
C SER A 179 4.29 -11.24 -55.57
N LEU A 180 5.44 -10.57 -55.37
CA LEU A 180 6.47 -10.41 -56.39
C LEU A 180 7.31 -11.68 -56.64
N PHE A 181 7.48 -12.54 -55.62
CA PHE A 181 8.25 -13.79 -55.74
C PHE A 181 7.44 -14.99 -56.24
N TYR A 182 6.12 -15.02 -56.03
CA TYR A 182 5.26 -16.15 -56.44
C TYR A 182 4.51 -15.95 -57.77
N ASN A 183 4.69 -14.80 -58.45
CA ASN A 183 4.10 -14.51 -59.76
C ASN A 183 5.13 -14.55 -60.92
N ASN A 184 6.30 -15.15 -60.70
CA ASN A 184 7.26 -15.56 -61.74
C ASN A 184 7.38 -17.09 -61.74
#